data_AF-A0A210W9D4-F1
#
_entry.id   AF-A0A210W9D4-F1
#
_cell.length_a   1.000
_cell.length_b   1.000
_cell.length_c   1.000
_cell.angle_alpha   90.00
_cell.angle_beta   90.00
_cell.angle_gamma   90.00
#
_symmetry.space_group_name_H-M   'P 1'
#
loop_
_entity.id
_entity.type
_entity.pdbx_description
1 polymer ?
#
loop_
_entity_poly.entity_id
_entity_poly.type
_entity_poly.pdbx_seq_one_letter_code
_entity_poly.pdbx_strand_id
1 'polypeptide(L)'
;MTKKPMFKPHPDGQQYLINLAGCVLIAGDAIFGNPAETTPQGRTNAMQLVERVLQEAEQRGFKHTSTVWALMRRNTPNPRLANLVQEATGLLPNEVHTQIMREAMGTADQASDARPLVTALKHPGQHEPETNPNFRRPGPSGIDPRFIEAGQKLRHIRETEGNEAIHKPEHAALYRQFMKYAPEEFQAEMVAMAKKMNLMPEPTHVGADGQAVFSAQQIADKHGVCVEEVERFIAQSGIGPGDLYDGPVFPLQ
;
A
#
# COMPACT_ATOMS: atom_id res chain seq x y z
N MET A 1 -11.76 -19.05 28.55
CA MET A 1 -12.28 -17.69 28.87
C MET A 1 -13.18 -17.24 27.74
N THR A 2 -14.40 -16.81 28.04
CA THR A 2 -15.38 -16.33 27.05
C THR A 2 -14.91 -15.00 26.48
N LYS A 3 -14.81 -14.90 25.14
CA LYS A 3 -14.38 -13.67 24.45
C LYS A 3 -15.35 -12.53 24.75
N LYS A 4 -14.84 -11.39 25.23
CA LYS A 4 -15.67 -10.20 25.45
C LYS A 4 -16.13 -9.66 24.08
N PRO A 5 -17.43 -9.37 23.89
CA PRO A 5 -17.92 -8.79 22.65
C PRO A 5 -17.27 -7.42 22.41
N MET A 6 -16.86 -7.16 21.17
CA MET A 6 -16.18 -5.91 20.78
C MET A 6 -17.12 -4.72 20.66
N PHE A 7 -18.37 -5.02 20.32
CA PHE A 7 -19.44 -4.06 20.12
C PHE A 7 -20.59 -4.45 21.02
N LYS A 8 -21.14 -3.49 21.75
CA LYS A 8 -22.35 -3.66 22.55
C LYS A 8 -23.28 -2.50 22.23
N PRO A 9 -24.57 -2.73 21.92
CA PRO A 9 -25.53 -1.64 21.80
C PRO A 9 -25.52 -0.77 23.07
N HIS A 10 -25.49 0.54 22.89
CA HIS A 10 -25.67 1.48 23.98
C HIS A 10 -27.12 1.36 24.50
N PRO A 11 -27.38 1.61 25.80
CA PRO A 11 -28.73 1.50 26.36
C PRO A 11 -29.79 2.39 25.69
N ASP A 12 -29.40 3.41 24.94
CA ASP A 12 -30.30 4.26 24.15
C ASP A 12 -30.77 3.61 22.82
N GLY A 13 -30.17 2.49 22.42
CA GLY A 13 -30.45 1.78 21.17
C GLY A 13 -29.98 2.49 19.90
N GLN A 14 -29.31 3.64 20.00
CA GLN A 14 -28.86 4.45 18.85
C GLN A 14 -27.35 4.40 18.61
N GLN A 15 -26.58 4.00 19.62
CA GLN A 15 -25.12 3.97 19.54
C GLN A 15 -24.55 2.58 19.85
N TYR A 16 -23.27 2.40 19.55
CA TYR A 16 -22.50 1.24 19.99
C TYR A 16 -21.42 1.66 20.98
N LEU A 17 -21.35 0.94 22.10
CA LEU A 17 -20.20 0.91 22.97
C LEU A 17 -19.15 -0.02 22.37
N ILE A 18 -17.94 0.49 22.21
CA ILE A 18 -16.84 -0.17 21.52
C ILE A 18 -15.71 -0.36 22.53
N ASN A 19 -15.19 -1.59 22.65
CA ASN A 19 -14.02 -1.86 23.48
C ASN A 19 -12.71 -1.65 22.70
N LEU A 20 -11.56 -1.70 23.38
CA LEU A 20 -10.25 -1.46 22.75
C LEU A 20 -10.00 -2.33 21.51
N ALA A 21 -10.41 -3.60 21.52
CA ALA A 21 -10.29 -4.48 20.36
C ALA A 21 -11.14 -3.99 19.18
N GLY A 22 -12.36 -3.53 19.44
CA GLY A 22 -13.21 -2.90 18.43
C GLY A 22 -12.61 -1.60 17.89
N CYS A 23 -12.02 -0.77 18.74
CA CYS A 23 -11.32 0.45 18.32
C CYS A 23 -10.14 0.14 17.40
N VAL A 24 -9.35 -0.89 17.71
CA VAL A 24 -8.23 -1.35 16.87
C VAL A 24 -8.71 -1.86 15.51
N LEU A 25 -9.87 -2.53 15.44
CA LEU A 25 -10.44 -2.95 14.17
C LEU A 25 -10.91 -1.75 13.32
N ILE A 26 -11.59 -0.78 13.93
CA ILE A 26 -12.03 0.44 13.23
C ILE A 26 -10.82 1.25 12.76
N ALA A 27 -9.77 1.32 13.57
CA ALA A 27 -8.52 1.98 13.19
C ALA A 27 -7.91 1.36 11.93
N GLY A 28 -8.09 0.06 11.67
CA GLY A 28 -7.66 -0.57 10.42
C GLY A 28 -8.27 0.08 9.17
N ASP A 29 -9.56 0.41 9.22
CA ASP A 29 -10.27 1.09 8.12
C ASP A 29 -9.84 2.56 7.99
N ALA A 30 -9.64 3.26 9.11
CA ALA A 30 -9.04 4.60 9.09
C ALA A 30 -7.62 4.62 8.49
N ILE A 31 -6.85 3.53 8.63
CA ILE A 31 -5.48 3.43 8.12
C ILE A 31 -5.43 3.02 6.64
N PHE A 32 -6.25 2.05 6.23
CA PHE A 32 -6.16 1.38 4.92
C PHE A 32 -7.40 1.54 4.05
N GLY A 33 -8.48 2.12 4.56
CA GLY A 33 -9.72 2.39 3.85
C GLY A 33 -9.66 3.63 2.96
N ASN A 34 -10.82 4.20 2.68
CA ASN A 34 -10.94 5.30 1.72
C ASN A 34 -10.18 6.55 2.21
N PRO A 35 -9.16 7.04 1.48
CA PRO A 35 -8.41 8.22 1.89
C PRO A 35 -9.22 9.51 1.90
N ALA A 36 -10.38 9.55 1.23
CA ALA A 36 -11.29 10.70 1.30
C ALA A 36 -12.12 10.74 2.60
N GLU A 37 -12.20 9.62 3.32
CA GLU A 37 -13.03 9.48 4.54
C GLU A 37 -12.23 9.73 5.82
N THR A 38 -10.90 9.71 5.76
CA THR A 38 -10.02 9.93 6.92
C THR A 38 -8.96 10.97 6.62
N THR A 39 -8.82 11.96 7.51
CA THR A 39 -7.78 12.99 7.39
C THR A 39 -6.39 12.39 7.66
N PRO A 40 -5.30 12.99 7.13
CA PRO A 40 -3.93 12.52 7.40
C PRO A 40 -3.60 12.44 8.90
N GLN A 41 -4.10 13.41 9.68
CA GLN A 41 -3.95 13.40 11.14
C GLN A 41 -4.73 12.27 11.80
N GLY A 42 -6.00 12.08 11.43
CA GLY A 42 -6.84 11.00 11.98
C GLY A 42 -6.25 9.62 11.71
N ARG A 43 -5.64 9.46 10.54
CA ARG A 43 -4.90 8.26 10.16
C ARG A 43 -3.66 8.01 11.02
N THR A 44 -2.85 9.06 11.23
CA THR A 44 -1.66 8.98 12.09
C THR A 44 -2.05 8.57 13.51
N ASN A 45 -3.10 9.15 14.05
CA ASN A 45 -3.64 8.79 15.36
C ASN A 45 -4.10 7.32 15.40
N ALA A 46 -4.76 6.84 14.34
CA ALA A 46 -5.17 5.44 14.21
C ALA A 46 -3.96 4.48 14.17
N MET A 47 -2.89 4.82 13.43
CA MET A 47 -1.66 4.02 13.41
C MET A 47 -1.00 3.96 14.79
N GLN A 48 -0.88 5.09 15.47
CA GLN A 48 -0.31 5.15 16.82
C GLN A 48 -1.09 4.29 17.82
N LEU A 49 -2.43 4.32 17.76
CA LEU A 49 -3.29 3.48 18.60
C LEU A 49 -3.02 1.99 18.36
N VAL A 50 -3.07 1.53 17.10
CA VAL A 50 -2.86 0.12 16.74
C VAL A 50 -1.47 -0.32 17.16
N GLU A 51 -0.47 0.50 16.88
CA GLU A 51 0.91 0.18 17.21
C GLU A 51 1.13 0.06 18.72
N ARG A 52 0.65 1.02 19.51
CA ARG A 52 0.78 1.01 20.96
C ARG A 52 0.18 -0.27 21.56
N VAL A 53 -1.00 -0.66 21.09
CA VAL A 53 -1.67 -1.91 21.53
C VAL A 53 -0.81 -3.14 21.20
N LEU A 54 -0.31 -3.23 19.97
CA LEU A 54 0.45 -4.41 19.53
C LEU A 54 1.82 -4.50 20.20
N GLN A 55 2.49 -3.38 20.48
CA GLN A 55 3.74 -3.36 21.23
C GLN A 55 3.56 -3.87 22.67
N GLU A 56 2.54 -3.38 23.38
CA GLU A 56 2.26 -3.83 24.75
C GLU A 56 1.87 -5.31 24.79
N ALA A 57 1.19 -5.79 23.74
CA ALA A 57 0.85 -7.21 23.60
C ALA A 57 2.09 -8.06 23.29
N GLU A 58 3.00 -7.58 22.43
CA GLU A 58 4.26 -8.25 22.08
C GLU A 58 5.15 -8.44 23.33
N GLN A 59 5.27 -7.40 24.16
CA GLN A 59 5.98 -7.48 25.45
C GLN A 59 5.39 -8.54 26.41
N ARG A 60 4.14 -8.94 26.18
CA ARG A 60 3.40 -9.93 26.98
C ARG A 60 3.23 -11.27 26.25
N GLY A 61 4.03 -11.50 25.21
CA GLY A 61 4.13 -12.79 24.53
C GLY A 61 3.24 -12.96 23.30
N PHE A 62 2.57 -11.90 22.83
CA PHE A 62 1.88 -11.95 21.55
C PHE A 62 2.87 -12.05 20.38
N LYS A 63 2.69 -13.02 19.48
CA LYS A 63 3.64 -13.32 18.39
C LYS A 63 3.16 -12.94 16.99
N HIS A 64 1.94 -12.43 16.87
CA HIS A 64 1.26 -12.29 15.57
C HIS A 64 1.10 -10.84 15.10
N THR A 65 1.91 -9.90 15.62
CA THR A 65 1.88 -8.47 15.27
C THR A 65 1.95 -8.23 13.77
N SER A 66 2.88 -8.87 13.06
CA SER A 66 3.01 -8.77 11.60
C SER A 66 1.79 -9.32 10.85
N THR A 67 1.18 -10.38 11.37
CA THR A 67 -0.05 -10.97 10.80
C THR A 67 -1.24 -10.04 10.97
N VAL A 68 -1.37 -9.37 12.11
CA VAL A 68 -2.44 -8.37 12.33
C VAL A 68 -2.33 -7.26 11.29
N TRP A 69 -1.14 -6.67 11.11
CA TRP A 69 -0.92 -5.63 10.09
C TRP A 69 -1.21 -6.12 8.67
N ALA A 70 -0.75 -7.31 8.32
CA ALA A 70 -0.99 -7.89 7.00
C ALA A 70 -2.48 -8.13 6.71
N LEU A 71 -3.26 -8.52 7.72
CA LEU A 71 -4.70 -8.73 7.58
C LEU A 71 -5.47 -7.40 7.55
N MET A 72 -5.08 -6.41 8.36
CA MET A 72 -5.68 -5.05 8.30
C MET A 72 -5.50 -4.40 6.94
N ARG A 73 -4.33 -4.59 6.31
CA ARG A 73 -4.03 -4.07 4.98
C ARG A 73 -5.01 -4.54 3.89
N ARG A 74 -5.66 -5.69 4.07
CA ARG A 74 -6.65 -6.22 3.11
C ARG A 74 -7.98 -5.46 3.15
N ASN A 75 -8.18 -4.60 4.14
CA ASN A 75 -9.35 -3.78 4.39
C ASN A 75 -10.71 -4.45 4.10
N THR A 76 -10.85 -5.70 4.54
CA THR A 76 -12.03 -6.53 4.33
C THR A 76 -12.42 -7.24 5.63
N PRO A 77 -13.71 -7.53 5.86
CA PRO A 77 -14.15 -8.24 7.06
C PRO A 77 -13.42 -9.58 7.21
N ASN A 78 -12.69 -9.74 8.31
CA ASN A 78 -11.84 -10.91 8.51
C ASN A 78 -11.96 -11.48 9.94
N PRO A 79 -12.60 -12.66 10.13
CA PRO A 79 -12.75 -13.28 11.45
C PRO A 79 -11.42 -13.61 12.14
N ARG A 80 -10.37 -13.92 11.35
CA ARG A 80 -9.03 -14.19 11.89
C ARG A 80 -8.40 -12.92 12.45
N LEU A 81 -8.56 -11.78 11.77
CA LEU A 81 -8.11 -10.49 12.27
C LEU A 81 -8.80 -10.15 13.60
N ALA A 82 -10.13 -10.26 13.65
CA ALA A 82 -10.90 -10.03 14.87
C ALA A 82 -10.42 -10.91 16.05
N ASN A 83 -10.13 -12.18 15.78
CA ASN A 83 -9.61 -13.10 16.80
C ASN A 83 -8.22 -12.70 17.31
N LEU A 84 -7.30 -12.34 16.41
CA LEU A 84 -5.94 -11.93 16.77
C LEU A 84 -5.92 -10.62 17.56
N VAL A 85 -6.77 -9.66 17.19
CA VAL A 85 -6.90 -8.38 17.92
C VAL A 85 -7.49 -8.61 19.31
N GLN A 86 -8.49 -9.47 19.46
CA GLN A 86 -9.02 -9.85 20.78
C GLN A 86 -7.98 -10.59 21.63
N GLU A 87 -7.15 -11.43 21.03
CA GLU A 87 -6.06 -12.11 21.72
C GLU A 87 -5.01 -11.10 22.21
N ALA A 88 -4.54 -10.20 21.32
CA ALA A 88 -3.57 -9.17 21.66
C ALA A 88 -4.07 -8.27 22.80
N THR A 89 -5.31 -7.77 22.71
CA THR A 89 -5.91 -6.93 23.76
C THR A 89 -6.24 -7.70 25.05
N GLY A 90 -6.53 -9.01 24.94
CA GLY A 90 -6.79 -9.89 26.08
C GLY A 90 -5.56 -10.11 26.97
N LEU A 91 -4.36 -9.93 26.43
CA LEU A 91 -3.10 -9.99 27.19
C LEU A 91 -2.83 -8.72 28.01
N LEU A 92 -3.54 -7.62 27.74
CA LEU A 92 -3.27 -6.33 28.36
C LEU A 92 -4.07 -6.14 29.66
N PRO A 93 -3.44 -5.70 30.75
CA PRO A 93 -4.14 -5.27 31.97
C PRO A 93 -5.08 -4.08 31.73
N ASN A 94 -6.18 -3.98 32.49
CA ASN A 94 -7.17 -2.89 32.34
C ASN A 94 -6.56 -1.48 32.49
N GLU A 95 -5.52 -1.34 33.31
CA GLU A 95 -4.77 -0.09 33.48
C GLU A 95 -4.10 0.34 32.17
N VAL A 96 -3.49 -0.61 31.45
CA VAL A 96 -2.89 -0.39 30.14
C VAL A 96 -3.95 -0.06 29.10
N HIS A 97 -5.13 -0.70 29.14
CA HIS A 97 -6.26 -0.33 28.25
C HIS A 97 -6.64 1.14 28.43
N THR A 98 -6.76 1.58 29.68
CA THR A 98 -7.19 2.94 30.03
C THR A 98 -6.12 3.96 29.66
N GLN A 99 -4.84 3.62 29.87
CA GLN A 99 -3.72 4.46 29.47
C GLN A 99 -3.67 4.65 27.94
N ILE A 100 -3.75 3.57 27.17
CA ILE A 100 -3.73 3.63 25.70
C ILE A 100 -4.88 4.50 25.18
N MET A 101 -6.09 4.32 25.71
CA MET A 101 -7.23 5.12 25.30
C MET A 101 -7.08 6.60 25.68
N ARG A 102 -6.52 6.90 26.87
CA ARG A 102 -6.26 8.29 27.28
C ARG A 102 -5.21 8.95 26.39
N GLU A 103 -4.15 8.23 26.02
CA GLU A 103 -3.11 8.72 25.10
C GLU A 103 -3.71 8.98 23.71
N ALA A 104 -4.57 8.08 23.20
CA ALA A 104 -5.23 8.25 21.91
C ALA A 104 -6.26 9.39 21.87
N MET A 105 -6.87 9.75 23.01
CA MET A 105 -7.81 10.87 23.12
C MET A 105 -7.13 12.20 23.46
N GLY A 106 -5.98 12.17 24.15
CA GLY A 106 -5.25 13.36 24.61
C GLY A 106 -4.35 14.02 23.55
N THR A 107 -4.08 13.34 22.43
CA THR A 107 -3.30 13.87 21.29
C THR A 107 -4.03 14.94 20.47
N ALA A 108 -5.23 15.37 20.87
CA ALA A 108 -5.94 16.49 20.23
C ALA A 108 -5.40 17.87 20.62
N ASP A 109 -4.73 18.02 21.77
CA ASP A 109 -4.41 19.33 22.38
C ASP A 109 -2.91 19.67 22.48
N GLN A 110 -2.03 18.75 22.06
CA GLN A 110 -0.60 19.04 21.98
C GLN A 110 -0.10 18.70 20.60
N ALA A 111 0.60 19.66 19.98
CA ALA A 111 1.50 19.42 18.86
C ALA A 111 2.51 18.37 19.34
N SER A 112 2.13 17.09 19.20
CA SER A 112 2.91 15.98 19.67
C SER A 112 4.15 15.93 18.82
N ASP A 113 5.28 16.29 19.42
CA ASP A 113 6.59 15.82 18.99
C ASP A 113 6.44 14.40 18.48
N ALA A 114 6.85 14.21 17.22
CA ALA A 114 6.73 12.97 16.49
C ALA A 114 7.45 11.87 17.28
N ARG A 115 6.74 11.16 18.16
CA ARG A 115 7.22 9.90 18.69
C ARG A 115 7.35 9.00 17.46
N PRO A 116 8.58 8.61 17.09
CA PRO A 116 8.77 7.80 15.91
C PRO A 116 7.98 6.51 16.12
N LEU A 117 7.11 6.21 15.17
CA LEU A 117 6.42 4.93 15.11
C LEU A 117 7.52 3.85 15.13
N VAL A 118 7.57 3.02 16.17
CA VAL A 118 8.59 1.97 16.29
C VAL A 118 8.41 0.93 15.18
N THR A 119 7.23 0.83 14.55
CA THR A 119 7.01 0.08 13.32
C THR A 119 7.66 0.72 12.11
N ALA A 120 7.78 2.06 12.05
CA ALA A 120 8.62 2.75 11.07
C ALA A 120 10.11 2.46 11.27
N LEU A 121 10.54 2.14 12.50
CA LEU A 121 11.91 1.75 12.84
C LEU A 121 12.19 0.24 12.69
N LYS A 122 11.22 -0.63 12.98
CA LYS A 122 11.34 -2.10 12.84
C LYS A 122 11.13 -2.58 11.39
N HIS A 123 10.29 -1.87 10.61
CA HIS A 123 10.02 -2.17 9.20
C HIS A 123 9.90 -0.88 8.38
N PRO A 124 11.01 -0.13 8.21
CA PRO A 124 11.03 1.08 7.41
C PRO A 124 10.47 0.81 6.00
N GLY A 125 9.50 1.63 5.58
CA GLY A 125 8.86 1.52 4.26
C GLY A 125 7.75 0.46 4.11
N GLN A 126 7.41 -0.33 5.14
CA GLN A 126 6.32 -1.32 5.07
C GLN A 126 4.99 -0.88 5.72
N HIS A 127 4.99 0.12 6.60
CA HIS A 127 3.77 0.52 7.35
C HIS A 127 3.27 1.91 7.03
N GLU A 128 4.10 2.75 6.40
CA GLU A 128 3.78 4.15 6.13
C GLU A 128 3.71 4.39 4.62
N PRO A 129 2.50 4.62 4.09
CA PRO A 129 2.35 4.80 2.67
C PRO A 129 2.41 6.27 2.24
N GLU A 130 2.81 7.18 3.13
CA GLU A 130 3.14 8.59 2.80
C GLU A 130 4.65 8.81 2.69
N THR A 131 5.46 7.99 3.37
CA THR A 131 6.93 8.05 3.30
C THR A 131 7.52 7.10 2.26
N ASN A 132 6.73 6.13 1.74
CA ASN A 132 7.15 5.23 0.66
C ASN A 132 6.28 5.38 -0.61
N PRO A 133 6.79 6.03 -1.68
CA PRO A 133 6.07 6.23 -2.94
C PRO A 133 5.87 4.93 -3.75
N ASN A 134 6.36 3.78 -3.28
CA ASN A 134 6.21 2.47 -3.92
C ASN A 134 5.10 1.60 -3.30
N PHE A 135 4.49 2.03 -2.21
CA PHE A 135 3.54 1.20 -1.47
C PHE A 135 2.15 1.17 -2.12
N ARG A 136 1.64 -0.01 -2.52
CA ARG A 136 0.28 -0.20 -3.07
C ARG A 136 -0.79 -0.18 -1.97
N ARG A 137 -1.94 0.46 -2.24
CA ARG A 137 -3.09 0.57 -1.34
C ARG A 137 -4.35 0.07 -2.06
N PRO A 138 -4.60 -1.25 -2.10
CA PRO A 138 -5.85 -1.77 -2.66
C PRO A 138 -7.04 -1.17 -1.90
N GLY A 139 -7.95 -0.48 -2.59
CA GLY A 139 -9.20 0.00 -2.01
C GLY A 139 -10.19 -1.15 -1.74
N PRO A 140 -11.44 -0.84 -1.36
CA PRO A 140 -12.48 -1.85 -1.08
C PRO A 140 -12.73 -2.84 -2.24
N SER A 141 -12.44 -2.42 -3.48
CA SER A 141 -12.53 -3.24 -4.69
C SER A 141 -11.31 -4.13 -4.94
N GLY A 142 -10.28 -4.06 -4.09
CA GLY A 142 -8.98 -4.71 -4.32
C GLY A 142 -8.07 -3.97 -5.31
N ILE A 143 -8.49 -2.79 -5.81
CA ILE A 143 -7.74 -1.99 -6.79
C ILE A 143 -7.24 -0.70 -6.15
N ASP A 144 -6.00 -0.29 -6.44
CA ASP A 144 -5.41 0.92 -5.89
C ASP A 144 -6.15 2.19 -6.38
N PRO A 145 -6.63 3.08 -5.50
CA PRO A 145 -7.30 4.31 -5.90
C PRO A 145 -6.45 5.18 -6.86
N ARG A 146 -5.12 5.16 -6.72
CA ARG A 146 -4.22 5.92 -7.61
C ARG A 146 -4.21 5.37 -9.03
N PHE A 147 -4.49 4.08 -9.23
CA PHE A 147 -4.70 3.51 -10.56
C PHE A 147 -5.99 4.05 -11.17
N ILE A 148 -7.08 4.06 -10.39
CA ILE A 148 -8.39 4.55 -10.84
C ILE A 148 -8.30 6.04 -11.19
N GLU A 149 -7.73 6.86 -10.31
CA GLU A 149 -7.56 8.30 -10.52
C GLU A 149 -6.70 8.61 -11.75
N ALA A 150 -5.55 7.92 -11.91
CA ALA A 150 -4.70 8.11 -13.07
C ALA A 150 -5.40 7.68 -14.37
N GLY A 151 -6.15 6.57 -14.32
CA GLY A 151 -6.94 6.07 -15.45
C GLY A 151 -8.06 7.04 -15.84
N GLN A 152 -8.76 7.63 -14.87
CA GLN A 152 -9.79 8.64 -15.12
C GLN A 152 -9.22 9.90 -15.76
N LYS A 153 -8.06 10.38 -15.28
CA LYS A 153 -7.38 11.54 -15.86
C LYS A 153 -6.90 11.28 -17.29
N LEU A 154 -6.28 10.13 -17.55
CA LEU A 154 -5.85 9.73 -18.90
C LEU A 154 -7.05 9.59 -19.84
N ARG A 155 -8.15 9.01 -19.35
CA ARG A 155 -9.40 8.92 -20.11
C ARG A 155 -9.96 10.30 -20.44
N HIS A 156 -9.95 11.23 -19.48
CA HIS A 156 -10.41 12.60 -19.71
C HIS A 156 -9.57 13.30 -20.77
N ILE A 157 -8.23 13.24 -20.66
CA ILE A 157 -7.31 13.80 -21.67
C ILE A 157 -7.58 13.21 -23.05
N ARG A 158 -7.79 11.90 -23.14
CA ARG A 158 -8.15 11.23 -24.40
C ARG A 158 -9.46 11.76 -24.98
N GLU A 159 -10.45 12.01 -24.14
CA GLU A 159 -11.77 12.50 -24.53
C GLU A 159 -11.74 14.00 -24.94
N THR A 160 -10.88 14.81 -24.31
CA THR A 160 -10.79 16.26 -24.57
C THR A 160 -9.79 16.62 -25.66
N GLU A 161 -8.66 15.93 -25.73
CA GLU A 161 -7.51 16.27 -26.59
C GLU A 161 -7.20 15.21 -27.65
N GLY A 162 -7.88 14.06 -27.61
CA GLY A 162 -7.76 12.97 -28.58
C GLY A 162 -6.78 11.86 -28.19
N ASN A 163 -6.78 10.77 -28.96
CA ASN A 163 -6.01 9.56 -28.67
C ASN A 163 -4.49 9.77 -28.62
N GLU A 164 -3.94 10.68 -29.41
CA GLU A 164 -2.49 10.93 -29.41
C GLU A 164 -2.05 11.76 -28.20
N ALA A 165 -2.96 12.46 -27.54
CA ALA A 165 -2.63 13.33 -26.42
C ALA A 165 -2.07 12.53 -25.22
N ILE A 166 -2.64 11.36 -24.92
CA ILE A 166 -2.17 10.52 -23.81
C ILE A 166 -0.72 10.02 -23.98
N HIS A 167 -0.17 10.08 -25.21
CA HIS A 167 1.19 9.68 -25.53
C HIS A 167 2.19 10.85 -25.48
N LYS A 168 1.72 12.09 -25.25
CA LYS A 168 2.61 13.25 -25.14
C LYS A 168 3.46 13.19 -23.87
N PRO A 169 4.70 13.72 -23.89
CA PRO A 169 5.60 13.74 -22.73
C PRO A 169 4.98 14.41 -21.50
N GLU A 170 4.13 15.42 -21.71
CA GLU A 170 3.44 16.18 -20.66
C GLU A 170 2.57 15.29 -19.75
N HIS A 171 2.06 14.17 -20.26
CA HIS A 171 1.23 13.24 -19.49
C HIS A 171 1.98 11.95 -19.08
N ALA A 172 3.28 11.86 -19.35
CA ALA A 172 4.10 10.69 -19.02
C ALA A 172 4.11 10.38 -17.51
N ALA A 173 4.00 11.40 -16.65
CA ALA A 173 3.86 11.21 -15.21
C ALA A 173 2.55 10.48 -14.83
N LEU A 174 1.43 10.84 -15.46
CA LEU A 174 0.13 10.20 -15.24
C LEU A 174 0.13 8.76 -15.77
N TYR A 175 0.72 8.53 -16.95
CA TYR A 175 0.86 7.20 -17.52
C TYR A 175 1.74 6.28 -16.65
N ARG A 176 2.84 6.81 -16.10
CA ARG A 176 3.67 6.09 -15.12
C ARG A 176 2.89 5.71 -13.87
N GLN A 177 2.13 6.64 -13.30
CA GLN A 177 1.32 6.37 -12.12
C GLN A 177 0.26 5.29 -12.41
N PHE A 178 -0.39 5.35 -13.57
CA PHE A 178 -1.33 4.33 -14.03
C PHE A 178 -0.66 2.95 -14.09
N MET A 179 0.49 2.82 -14.75
CA MET A 179 1.19 1.53 -14.87
C MET A 179 1.71 0.99 -13.53
N LYS A 180 2.24 1.87 -12.68
CA LYS A 180 2.82 1.50 -11.37
C LYS A 180 1.80 0.83 -10.45
N TYR A 181 0.58 1.37 -10.43
CA TYR A 181 -0.48 0.92 -9.53
C TYR A 181 -1.48 -0.03 -10.21
N ALA A 182 -1.22 -0.44 -11.45
CA ALA A 182 -2.07 -1.36 -12.18
C ALA A 182 -2.22 -2.72 -11.45
N PRO A 183 -3.44 -3.29 -11.42
CA PRO A 183 -3.67 -4.65 -10.97
C PRO A 183 -2.81 -5.66 -11.75
N GLU A 184 -2.43 -6.77 -11.10
CA GLU A 184 -1.56 -7.80 -11.71
C GLU A 184 -2.20 -8.40 -12.98
N GLU A 185 -3.50 -8.68 -12.95
CA GLU A 185 -4.25 -9.18 -14.11
C GLU A 185 -4.16 -8.20 -15.30
N PHE A 186 -4.31 -6.90 -15.03
CA PHE A 186 -4.19 -5.86 -16.05
C PHE A 186 -2.76 -5.76 -16.60
N GLN A 187 -1.74 -5.88 -15.74
CA GLN A 187 -0.35 -5.91 -16.19
C GLN A 187 -0.08 -7.13 -17.09
N ALA A 188 -0.62 -8.30 -16.75
CA ALA A 188 -0.50 -9.51 -17.56
C ALA A 188 -1.17 -9.35 -18.94
N GLU A 189 -2.37 -8.75 -19.00
CA GLU A 189 -3.05 -8.42 -20.26
C GLU A 189 -2.23 -7.46 -21.12
N MET A 190 -1.66 -6.41 -20.51
CA MET A 190 -0.81 -5.46 -21.21
C MET A 190 0.45 -6.12 -21.79
N VAL A 191 1.09 -7.02 -21.04
CA VAL A 191 2.24 -7.79 -21.53
C VAL A 191 1.82 -8.70 -22.69
N ALA A 192 0.67 -9.37 -22.59
CA ALA A 192 0.14 -10.21 -23.66
C ALA A 192 -0.16 -9.38 -24.93
N MET A 193 -0.72 -8.18 -24.77
CA MET A 193 -0.98 -7.27 -25.88
C MET A 193 0.30 -6.73 -26.51
N ALA A 194 1.30 -6.36 -25.70
CA ALA A 194 2.62 -5.95 -26.17
C ALA A 194 3.31 -7.04 -26.99
N LYS A 195 3.22 -8.31 -26.55
CA LYS A 195 3.70 -9.47 -27.32
C LYS A 195 2.94 -9.61 -28.65
N LYS A 196 1.61 -9.55 -28.63
CA LYS A 196 0.76 -9.66 -29.83
C LYS A 196 1.05 -8.56 -30.85
N MET A 197 1.31 -7.34 -30.39
CA MET A 197 1.63 -6.19 -31.22
C MET A 197 3.11 -6.11 -31.60
N ASN A 198 3.90 -7.12 -31.22
CA ASN A 198 5.34 -7.18 -31.48
C ASN A 198 6.09 -5.94 -30.95
N LEU A 199 5.64 -5.38 -29.81
CA LEU A 199 6.22 -4.20 -29.18
C LEU A 199 7.39 -4.55 -28.24
N MET A 200 7.58 -5.83 -27.93
CA MET A 200 8.67 -6.29 -27.07
C MET A 200 9.85 -6.77 -27.92
N PRO A 201 11.10 -6.50 -27.51
CA PRO A 201 12.27 -7.12 -28.12
C PRO A 201 12.31 -8.63 -27.84
N GLU A 202 13.06 -9.36 -28.67
CA GLU A 202 13.36 -10.77 -28.40
C GLU A 202 14.23 -10.88 -27.13
N PRO A 203 13.83 -11.69 -26.14
CA PRO A 203 14.58 -11.82 -24.91
C PRO A 203 15.85 -12.63 -25.14
N THR A 204 16.97 -12.15 -24.59
CA THR A 204 18.26 -12.87 -24.60
C THR A 204 18.62 -13.40 -23.22
N HIS A 205 17.98 -12.87 -22.18
CA HIS A 205 18.26 -13.19 -20.78
C HIS A 205 16.97 -13.26 -19.97
N VAL A 206 17.03 -14.00 -18.87
CA VAL A 206 15.98 -14.09 -17.85
C VAL A 206 16.52 -13.74 -16.48
N GLY A 207 15.66 -13.21 -15.62
CA GLY A 207 15.93 -13.04 -14.21
C GLY A 207 15.77 -14.33 -13.41
N ALA A 208 16.08 -14.27 -12.11
CA ALA A 208 15.95 -15.39 -11.17
C ALA A 208 14.54 -16.00 -11.07
N ASP A 209 13.50 -15.22 -11.41
CA ASP A 209 12.10 -15.63 -11.43
C ASP A 209 11.67 -16.21 -12.80
N GLY A 210 12.60 -16.31 -13.75
CA GLY A 210 12.35 -16.76 -15.12
C GLY A 210 11.69 -15.70 -16.02
N GLN A 211 11.53 -14.46 -15.56
CA GLN A 211 11.00 -13.38 -16.39
C GLN A 211 12.07 -12.83 -17.33
N ALA A 212 11.66 -12.48 -18.55
CA ALA A 212 12.55 -11.88 -19.54
C ALA A 212 13.07 -10.52 -19.07
N VAL A 213 14.39 -10.31 -19.18
CA VAL A 213 15.03 -9.01 -18.97
C VAL A 213 15.66 -8.51 -20.27
N PHE A 214 15.66 -7.20 -20.45
CA PHE A 214 16.04 -6.56 -21.72
C PHE A 214 17.08 -5.48 -21.49
N SER A 215 18.08 -5.44 -22.36
CA SER A 215 19.07 -4.37 -22.41
C SER A 215 18.53 -3.13 -23.13
N ALA A 216 19.11 -1.96 -22.85
CA ALA A 216 18.79 -0.72 -23.57
C ALA A 216 19.04 -0.86 -25.08
N GLN A 217 20.07 -1.62 -25.48
CA GLN A 217 20.36 -1.92 -26.89
C GLN A 217 19.23 -2.71 -27.56
N GLN A 218 18.70 -3.75 -26.91
CA GLN A 218 17.57 -4.52 -27.46
C GLN A 218 16.33 -3.65 -27.66
N ILE A 219 16.07 -2.72 -26.75
CA ILE A 219 14.96 -1.76 -26.87
C ILE A 219 15.22 -0.79 -28.03
N ALA A 220 16.45 -0.26 -28.13
CA ALA A 220 16.87 0.64 -29.20
C ALA A 220 16.69 0.00 -30.59
N ASP A 221 17.22 -1.21 -30.76
CA ASP A 221 17.13 -1.97 -32.01
C ASP A 221 15.68 -2.29 -32.38
N LYS A 222 14.85 -2.63 -31.39
CA LYS A 222 13.45 -2.98 -31.61
C LYS A 222 12.60 -1.80 -32.07
N HIS A 223 12.86 -0.62 -31.51
CA HIS A 223 12.07 0.58 -31.77
C HIS A 223 12.69 1.53 -32.79
N GLY A 224 13.87 1.20 -33.33
CA GLY A 224 14.56 2.01 -34.33
C GLY A 224 15.05 3.35 -33.78
N VAL A 225 15.39 3.41 -32.49
CA VAL A 225 15.92 4.60 -31.79
C VAL A 225 17.36 4.34 -31.39
N CYS A 226 18.11 5.38 -31.01
CA CYS A 226 19.48 5.18 -30.52
C CYS A 226 19.49 4.84 -29.02
N VAL A 227 20.58 4.22 -28.56
CA VAL A 227 20.70 3.81 -27.14
C VAL A 227 20.68 5.03 -26.22
N GLU A 228 21.29 6.13 -26.63
CA GLU A 228 21.33 7.38 -25.87
C GLU A 228 19.92 7.95 -25.64
N GLU A 229 19.00 7.76 -26.59
CA GLU A 229 17.60 8.16 -26.40
C GLU A 229 16.90 7.26 -25.39
N VAL A 230 17.13 5.95 -25.43
CA VAL A 230 16.60 5.01 -24.43
C VAL A 230 17.14 5.33 -23.04
N GLU A 231 18.45 5.58 -22.91
CA GLU A 231 19.07 5.98 -21.64
C GLU A 231 18.54 7.32 -21.13
N ARG A 232 18.31 8.29 -22.02
CA ARG A 232 17.67 9.57 -21.67
C ARG A 232 16.24 9.34 -21.14
N PHE A 233 15.47 8.45 -21.75
CA PHE A 233 14.14 8.07 -21.25
C PHE A 233 14.23 7.39 -19.87
N ILE A 234 15.20 6.50 -19.66
CA ILE A 234 15.44 5.87 -18.35
C ILE A 234 15.81 6.93 -17.31
N ALA A 235 16.69 7.87 -17.62
CA ALA A 235 17.07 8.94 -16.69
C ALA A 235 15.89 9.86 -16.32
N GLN A 236 15.00 10.14 -17.28
CA GLN A 236 13.79 10.96 -17.07
C GLN A 236 12.64 10.18 -16.42
N SER A 237 12.73 8.84 -16.39
CA SER A 237 11.70 7.97 -15.85
C SER A 237 11.54 8.08 -14.33
N GLY A 238 12.52 8.68 -13.63
CA GLY A 238 12.49 8.87 -12.18
C GLY A 238 12.55 7.56 -11.40
N ILE A 239 13.01 6.47 -12.02
CA ILE A 239 13.33 5.20 -11.37
C ILE A 239 14.41 5.46 -10.32
N GLY A 240 14.09 5.22 -9.06
CA GLY A 240 15.06 5.38 -7.98
C GLY A 240 16.09 4.24 -8.01
N PRO A 241 17.26 4.39 -7.34
CA PRO A 241 18.27 3.34 -7.29
C PRO A 241 17.74 1.98 -6.77
N GLY A 242 16.72 2.01 -5.90
CA GLY A 242 16.07 0.80 -5.37
C GLY A 242 14.96 0.20 -6.24
N ASP A 243 14.61 0.85 -7.35
CA ASP A 243 13.66 0.33 -8.35
C ASP A 243 14.40 -0.34 -9.53
N LEU A 244 15.74 -0.30 -9.53
CA LEU A 244 16.59 -0.98 -10.51
C LEU A 244 16.62 -2.48 -10.21
N TYR A 245 16.53 -3.29 -11.27
CA TYR A 245 16.74 -4.73 -11.15
C TYR A 245 18.21 -4.99 -10.78
N ASP A 246 18.44 -5.54 -9.58
CA ASP A 246 19.76 -5.88 -9.04
C ASP A 246 19.97 -7.40 -8.89
N GLY A 247 18.99 -8.20 -9.33
CA GLY A 247 19.02 -9.66 -9.26
C GLY A 247 19.98 -10.31 -10.28
N PRO A 248 20.33 -11.60 -10.07
CA PRO A 248 21.17 -12.32 -11.01
C PRO A 248 20.44 -12.55 -12.33
N VAL A 249 21.19 -12.38 -13.44
CA VAL A 249 20.70 -12.53 -14.80
C VAL A 249 21.31 -13.78 -15.43
N PHE A 250 20.48 -14.59 -16.08
CA PHE A 250 20.89 -15.83 -16.74
C PHE A 250 20.61 -15.74 -18.25
N PRO A 251 21.51 -16.24 -19.12
CA PRO A 251 21.23 -16.31 -20.55
C PRO A 251 20.07 -17.27 -20.84
N LEU A 252 19.20 -16.92 -21.79
CA LEU A 252 18.23 -17.87 -22.34
C LEU A 252 19.01 -18.98 -23.07
N GLN A 253 18.74 -20.23 -22.71
CA GLN A 253 19.28 -21.41 -23.40
C GLN A 253 18.54 -21.69 -24.71
#